data_AF-A0A832HRK3-F1
#
_entry.id   AF-A0A832HRK3-F1
#
_cell.length_a   1.000
_cell.length_b   1.000
_cell.length_c   1.000
_cell.angle_alpha   90.00
_cell.angle_beta   90.00
_cell.angle_gamma   90.00
#
_symmetry.space_group_name_H-M   'P 1'
#
loop_
_entity.id
_entity.type
_entity.pdbx_description
1 polymer ?
#
loop_
_entity_poly.entity_id
_entity_poly.type
_entity_poly.pdbx_seq_one_letter_code
_entity_poly.pdbx_strand_id
1 'polypeptide(L)'
;MKVIERLYELQELELGGAKDSPEAKQKIESIRKETPEPIMGHYDRLLARGKRAVAMVRHGVCTGCRIKLPSGSFAALIRDDDISMCENCGRYLLLSPEEQPEPVQLPAQQVQSTPPPVEPKPKQTRRSVKRKRQAPKETASVKSES
;
A
#
# COMPACT_ATOMS: atom_id res chain seq x y z
N MET A 1 9.05 7.30 12.51
CA MET A 1 9.74 6.56 11.44
C MET A 1 11.19 7.05 11.26
N LYS A 2 12.13 6.64 12.12
CA LYS A 2 13.47 7.27 12.20
C LYS A 2 14.26 7.25 10.89
N VAL A 3 14.16 6.19 10.09
CA VAL A 3 14.89 6.08 8.82
C VAL A 3 14.40 7.11 7.79
N ILE A 4 13.09 7.35 7.71
CA ILE A 4 12.53 8.30 6.73
C ILE A 4 12.84 9.75 7.12
N GLU A 5 12.87 10.05 8.42
CA GLU A 5 13.34 11.34 8.94
C GLU A 5 14.81 11.59 8.54
N ARG A 6 15.68 10.58 8.69
CA ARG A 6 17.07 10.67 8.23
C ARG A 6 17.20 10.88 6.72
N LEU A 7 16.39 10.21 5.92
CA LEU A 7 16.34 10.45 4.47
C LEU A 7 15.87 11.87 4.12
N TYR A 8 14.98 12.44 4.95
CA TYR A 8 14.56 13.82 4.77
C TYR A 8 15.71 14.80 5.04
N GLU A 9 16.47 14.59 6.12
CA GLU A 9 17.70 15.35 6.41
C GLU A 9 18.74 15.22 5.28
N LEU A 10 18.99 13.99 4.80
CA LEU A 10 19.89 13.71 3.68
C LEU A 10 19.48 14.50 2.43
N GLN A 11 18.18 14.50 2.13
CA GLN A 11 17.62 15.22 0.99
C GLN A 11 17.85 16.73 1.09
N GLU A 12 17.69 17.33 2.26
CA GLU A 12 17.93 18.77 2.45
C GLU A 12 19.40 19.13 2.28
N LEU A 13 20.32 18.26 2.71
CA LEU A 13 21.76 18.44 2.52
C LEU A 13 22.15 18.32 1.04
N GLU A 14 21.58 17.37 0.30
CA GLU A 14 21.94 17.11 -1.10
C GLU A 14 21.31 18.08 -2.10
N LEU A 15 20.04 18.47 -1.90
CA LEU A 15 19.37 19.48 -2.74
C LEU A 15 19.66 20.92 -2.29
N GLY A 16 20.17 21.12 -1.08
CA GLY A 16 20.63 22.41 -0.61
C GLY A 16 21.89 22.88 -1.34
N GLY A 17 22.16 24.19 -1.27
CA GLY A 17 23.38 24.78 -1.85
C GLY A 17 24.68 24.42 -1.11
N ALA A 18 24.61 23.72 0.02
CA ALA A 18 25.74 23.45 0.91
C ALA A 18 26.36 22.03 0.77
N LYS A 19 25.94 21.25 -0.24
CA LYS A 19 26.42 19.87 -0.46
C LYS A 19 27.95 19.73 -0.57
N ASP A 20 28.64 20.79 -0.97
CA ASP A 20 30.09 20.78 -1.17
C ASP A 20 30.88 21.02 0.13
N SER A 21 30.21 21.47 1.20
CA SER A 21 30.82 21.66 2.52
C SER A 21 31.34 20.33 3.08
N PRO A 22 32.55 20.29 3.68
CA PRO A 22 33.09 19.08 4.29
C PRO A 22 32.17 18.49 5.37
N GLU A 23 31.48 19.35 6.13
CA GLU A 23 30.54 18.94 7.17
C GLU A 23 29.29 18.27 6.59
N ALA A 24 28.78 18.79 5.46
CA ALA A 24 27.64 18.22 4.76
C ALA A 24 27.99 16.85 4.19
N LYS A 25 29.17 16.70 3.57
CA LYS A 25 29.66 15.42 3.03
C LYS A 25 29.77 14.34 4.09
N GLN A 26 30.34 14.67 5.26
CA GLN A 26 30.45 13.73 6.38
C GLN A 26 29.07 13.27 6.88
N LYS A 27 28.10 14.19 6.98
CA LYS A 27 26.71 13.85 7.37
C LYS A 27 26.03 12.98 6.33
N ILE A 28 26.16 13.32 5.05
CA ILE A 28 25.61 12.55 3.93
C ILE A 28 26.13 11.11 3.97
N GLU A 29 27.45 10.93 4.10
CA GLU A 29 28.06 9.59 4.17
C GLU A 29 27.62 8.79 5.40
N SER A 30 27.48 9.47 6.54
CA SER A 30 27.01 8.82 7.79
C SER A 30 25.59 8.29 7.63
N ILE A 31 24.68 9.11 7.11
CA ILE A 31 23.28 8.71 6.87
C ILE A 31 23.21 7.56 5.85
N ARG A 32 24.02 7.61 4.78
CA ARG A 32 24.08 6.55 3.76
C ARG A 32 24.59 5.22 4.32
N LYS A 33 25.50 5.22 5.31
CA LYS A 33 26.02 4.01 5.96
C LYS A 33 25.04 3.40 6.95
N GLU A 34 24.28 4.23 7.66
CA GLU A 34 23.24 3.76 8.60
C GLU A 34 21.98 3.26 7.90
N THR A 35 21.72 3.73 6.67
CA THR A 35 20.52 3.39 5.91
C THR A 35 20.73 2.11 5.10
N PRO A 36 19.79 1.14 5.14
CA PRO A 36 19.92 -0.09 4.38
C PRO A 36 19.86 0.16 2.87
N GLU A 37 20.67 -0.58 2.13
CA GLU A 37 20.82 -0.52 0.66
C GLU A 37 19.51 -0.51 -0.15
N PRO A 38 18.47 -1.33 0.15
CA PRO A 38 17.23 -1.29 -0.63
C PRO A 38 16.52 0.07 -0.58
N ILE A 39 16.59 0.76 0.56
CA ILE A 39 16.00 2.08 0.74
C ILE A 39 16.80 3.12 -0.04
N MET A 40 18.14 3.07 0.08
CA MET A 40 19.05 3.96 -0.63
C MET A 40 18.94 3.81 -2.14
N GLY A 41 18.83 2.57 -2.65
CA GLY A 41 18.66 2.33 -4.07
C GLY A 41 17.36 2.93 -4.63
N HIS A 42 16.28 2.95 -3.84
CA HIS A 42 15.06 3.66 -4.23
C HIS A 42 15.24 5.18 -4.20
N TYR A 43 15.88 5.69 -3.14
CA TYR A 43 16.18 7.11 -2.97
C TYR A 43 17.01 7.67 -4.15
N ASP A 44 18.10 7.00 -4.51
CA ASP A 44 18.98 7.41 -5.61
C ASP A 44 18.25 7.40 -6.95
N ARG A 45 17.34 6.44 -7.19
CA ARG A 45 16.49 6.43 -8.40
C ARG A 45 15.56 7.64 -8.50
N LEU A 46 15.05 8.15 -7.37
CA LEU A 46 14.20 9.34 -7.36
C LEU A 46 15.03 10.60 -7.64
N LEU A 47 16.22 10.71 -7.04
CA LEU A 47 17.15 11.81 -7.29
C LEU A 47 17.65 11.84 -8.72
N ALA A 48 17.99 10.69 -9.31
CA ALA A 48 18.41 10.60 -10.71
C ALA A 48 17.35 11.13 -11.68
N ARG A 49 16.07 11.08 -11.29
CA ARG A 49 14.94 11.66 -12.03
C ARG A 49 14.72 13.15 -11.75
N GLY A 50 15.59 13.79 -10.97
CA GLY A 50 15.46 15.18 -10.52
C GLY A 50 14.30 15.40 -9.55
N LYS A 51 13.81 14.34 -8.89
CA LYS A 51 12.68 14.41 -7.96
C LYS A 51 13.18 14.29 -6.52
N ARG A 52 12.55 15.03 -5.61
CA ARG A 52 12.65 14.79 -4.17
C ARG A 52 12.18 13.37 -3.85
N ALA A 53 12.97 12.65 -3.06
CA ALA A 53 12.73 11.27 -2.65
C ALA A 53 11.75 11.16 -1.47
N VAL A 54 11.75 12.14 -0.57
CA VAL A 54 10.87 12.19 0.61
C VAL A 54 9.89 13.36 0.48
N ALA A 55 8.61 13.10 0.75
CA ALA A 55 7.54 14.08 0.75
C ALA A 55 6.79 14.08 2.07
N MET A 56 6.50 15.27 2.59
CA MET A 56 5.61 15.43 3.74
C MET A 56 4.16 15.15 3.34
N VAL A 57 3.38 14.64 4.28
CA VAL A 57 1.93 14.49 4.16
C VAL A 57 1.25 15.58 4.98
N ARG A 58 0.31 16.28 4.34
CA ARG A 58 -0.52 17.33 4.93
C ARG A 58 -1.98 17.16 4.51
N HIS A 59 -2.90 17.19 5.44
CA HIS A 59 -4.31 16.80 5.38
C HIS A 59 -4.57 15.49 4.59
N GLY A 60 -3.72 14.49 4.80
CA GLY A 60 -3.75 13.24 4.02
C GLY A 60 -3.40 13.39 2.54
N VAL A 61 -2.78 14.51 2.14
CA VAL A 61 -2.32 14.81 0.78
C VAL A 61 -0.80 14.75 0.73
N CYS A 62 -0.26 14.03 -0.26
CA CYS A 62 1.17 13.99 -0.51
C CYS A 62 1.66 15.32 -1.10
N THR A 63 2.51 16.07 -0.40
CA THR A 63 3.02 17.39 -0.85
C THR A 63 3.84 17.32 -2.15
N GLY A 64 4.42 16.16 -2.48
CA GLY A 64 5.23 15.98 -3.68
C GLY A 64 4.45 15.84 -4.99
N CYS A 65 3.26 15.23 -4.98
CA CYS A 65 2.42 15.05 -6.17
C CYS A 65 1.03 15.67 -6.03
N ARG A 66 0.70 16.21 -4.85
CA ARG A 66 -0.55 16.90 -4.53
C ARG A 66 -1.80 16.04 -4.77
N ILE A 67 -1.68 14.73 -4.56
CA ILE A 67 -2.81 13.78 -4.63
C ILE A 67 -3.11 13.28 -3.22
N LYS A 68 -4.41 13.07 -2.96
CA LYS A 68 -4.91 12.50 -1.71
C LYS A 68 -4.50 11.03 -1.59
N LEU A 69 -3.95 10.65 -0.45
CA LEU A 69 -3.54 9.28 -0.20
C LEU A 69 -4.76 8.37 -0.03
N PRO A 70 -4.65 7.08 -0.43
CA PRO A 70 -5.65 6.08 -0.09
C PRO A 70 -5.83 5.99 1.43
N SER A 71 -7.05 5.74 1.89
CA SER A 71 -7.38 5.64 3.33
C SER A 71 -6.53 4.58 4.04
N GLY A 72 -6.24 3.45 3.39
CA GLY A 72 -5.37 2.40 3.93
C GLY A 72 -3.94 2.86 4.16
N SER A 73 -3.30 3.45 3.15
CA SER A 73 -1.92 3.95 3.24
C SER A 73 -1.80 5.10 4.25
N PHE A 74 -2.80 5.99 4.30
CA PHE A 74 -2.83 7.07 5.29
C PHE A 74 -3.01 6.55 6.72
N ALA A 75 -3.87 5.55 6.92
CA ALA A 75 -4.04 4.93 8.23
C ALA A 75 -2.77 4.21 8.71
N ALA A 76 -2.07 3.50 7.81
CA ALA A 76 -0.78 2.87 8.13
C ALA A 76 0.29 3.91 8.48
N LEU A 77 0.30 5.04 7.77
CA LEU A 77 1.19 6.16 8.05
C LEU A 77 0.91 6.81 9.42
N ILE A 78 -0.35 6.98 9.81
CA ILE A 78 -0.73 7.51 11.14
C ILE A 78 -0.33 6.56 12.26
N ARG A 79 -0.44 5.24 12.04
CA ARG A 79 -0.06 4.24 13.05
C ARG A 79 1.44 4.06 13.19
N ASP A 80 2.25 4.69 12.32
CA ASP A 80 3.69 4.51 12.26
C ASP A 80 4.11 3.02 12.15
N ASP A 81 3.23 2.18 11.56
CA ASP A 81 3.41 0.72 11.53
C ASP A 81 4.61 0.30 10.66
N ASP A 82 4.76 0.92 9.47
CA ASP A 82 5.82 0.58 8.51
C ASP A 82 6.09 1.73 7.51
N ILE A 83 7.22 1.64 6.80
CA ILE A 83 7.64 2.58 5.75
C ILE A 83 6.60 2.64 4.63
N SER A 84 5.85 3.75 4.61
CA SER A 84 4.82 4.00 3.60
C SER A 84 5.37 4.84 2.45
N MET A 85 5.04 4.44 1.22
CA MET A 85 5.37 5.15 -0.02
C MET A 85 4.10 5.63 -0.73
N CYS A 86 4.20 6.76 -1.44
CA CYS A 86 3.11 7.24 -2.26
C CYS A 86 2.92 6.32 -3.48
N GLU A 87 1.75 5.72 -3.65
CA GLU A 87 1.45 4.86 -4.81
C GLU A 87 1.49 5.62 -6.16
N ASN A 88 1.26 6.93 -6.13
CA ASN A 88 1.26 7.74 -7.35
C ASN A 88 2.66 8.21 -7.78
N CYS A 89 3.52 8.63 -6.83
CA CYS A 89 4.81 9.22 -7.17
C CYS A 89 6.04 8.45 -6.67
N GLY A 90 5.82 7.39 -5.89
CA GLY A 90 6.86 6.52 -5.33
C GLY A 90 7.64 7.13 -4.16
N ARG A 91 7.37 8.38 -3.76
CA ARG A 91 8.14 9.04 -2.70
C ARG A 91 7.83 8.45 -1.32
N TYR A 92 8.82 8.45 -0.44
CA TYR A 92 8.62 8.12 0.97
C TYR A 92 7.75 9.18 1.63
N LEU A 93 6.79 8.73 2.44
CA LEU A 93 5.84 9.58 3.13
C LEU A 93 6.33 9.84 4.55
N LEU A 94 6.36 11.12 4.93
CA LEU A 94 6.61 11.55 6.29
C LEU A 94 5.37 12.29 6.81
N LEU A 95 4.76 11.75 7.86
CA LEU A 95 3.64 12.42 8.51
C LEU A 95 4.14 13.67 9.22
N SER A 96 3.40 14.76 9.10
CA SER A 96 3.72 15.96 9.86
C SER A 96 3.01 15.98 11.21
N PRO A 97 3.68 16.44 12.28
CA PRO A 97 3.17 16.34 13.66
C PRO A 97 1.91 17.16 13.94
N GLU A 98 1.54 18.09 13.06
CA GLU A 98 0.34 18.95 13.19
C GLU A 98 -0.98 18.17 13.04
N GLU A 99 -0.92 16.91 12.61
CA GLU A 99 -2.05 16.23 11.99
C GLU A 99 -2.42 14.94 12.70
N GLN A 100 -2.30 14.96 14.03
CA GLN A 100 -3.22 14.17 14.84
C GLN A 100 -4.61 14.72 14.50
N PRO A 101 -5.48 13.99 13.79
CA PRO A 101 -6.86 14.40 13.79
C PRO A 101 -7.28 14.35 15.26
N GLU A 102 -7.59 15.52 15.85
CA GLU A 102 -8.61 15.53 16.89
C GLU A 102 -9.73 14.64 16.38
N PRO A 103 -10.23 13.69 17.18
CA PRO A 103 -11.17 12.70 16.72
C PRO A 103 -12.40 13.42 16.19
N VAL A 104 -12.43 13.66 14.87
CA VAL A 104 -13.63 14.10 14.20
C VAL A 104 -14.48 12.85 14.21
N GLN A 105 -15.29 12.78 15.26
CA GLN A 105 -16.46 11.94 15.33
C GLN A 105 -17.15 12.10 13.98
N LEU A 106 -17.04 11.10 13.10
CA LEU A 106 -17.96 10.99 12.01
C LEU A 106 -19.34 10.86 12.67
N PRO A 107 -20.30 11.77 12.41
CA PRO A 107 -21.68 11.41 12.64
C PRO A 107 -21.94 10.19 11.77
N ALA A 108 -22.30 9.08 12.40
CA ALA A 108 -23.00 8.01 11.72
C ALA A 108 -24.19 8.65 11.00
N GLN A 109 -24.21 8.55 9.66
CA GLN A 109 -25.15 9.07 8.64
C GLN A 109 -24.33 9.86 7.61
N GLN A 110 -23.94 9.31 6.46
CA GLN A 110 -24.85 9.04 5.35
C GLN A 110 -24.38 7.82 4.53
N VAL A 111 -24.81 6.63 4.96
CA VAL A 111 -25.23 5.60 4.00
C VAL A 111 -26.71 5.91 3.76
N GLN A 112 -27.01 6.78 2.79
CA GLN A 112 -28.40 6.98 2.38
C GLN A 112 -28.84 5.73 1.62
N SER A 113 -29.58 4.90 2.35
CA SER A 113 -30.55 3.98 1.79
C SER A 113 -31.56 4.71 0.92
N THR A 114 -31.70 4.28 -0.33
CA THR A 114 -33.01 4.20 -0.99
C THR A 114 -33.28 2.72 -1.34
N PRO A 115 -34.38 2.11 -0.83
CA PRO A 115 -34.86 0.78 -1.26
C PRO A 115 -35.82 0.86 -2.49
N PRO A 116 -36.23 -0.28 -3.10
CA PRO A 116 -36.34 -0.54 -4.56
C PRO A 116 -37.76 -0.36 -5.15
N PRO A 117 -37.98 -0.52 -6.47
CA PRO A 117 -38.43 -1.80 -7.06
C PRO A 117 -37.78 -2.08 -8.45
N VAL A 118 -37.71 -3.28 -9.05
CA VAL A 118 -38.81 -4.09 -9.60
C VAL A 118 -38.30 -5.53 -9.88
N GLU A 119 -39.11 -6.53 -9.54
CA GLU A 119 -38.96 -7.92 -9.99
C GLU A 119 -39.02 -8.06 -11.53
N PRO A 120 -38.33 -9.07 -12.10
CA PRO A 120 -38.92 -9.83 -13.18
C PRO A 120 -39.03 -11.33 -12.85
N LYS A 121 -40.29 -11.79 -12.94
CA LYS A 121 -40.87 -13.15 -13.02
C LYS A 121 -39.91 -14.36 -13.16
N PRO A 122 -40.19 -15.49 -12.47
CA PRO A 122 -39.46 -16.73 -12.64
C PRO A 122 -39.82 -17.44 -13.95
N LYS A 123 -38.82 -17.77 -14.78
CA LYS A 123 -38.95 -18.69 -15.92
C LYS A 123 -38.11 -19.95 -15.69
N GLN A 124 -38.82 -21.08 -15.70
CA GLN A 124 -38.39 -22.45 -16.00
C GLN A 124 -37.39 -23.16 -15.08
N THR A 125 -37.93 -23.96 -14.16
CA THR A 125 -37.31 -25.24 -13.78
C THR A 125 -37.88 -26.35 -14.66
N ARG A 126 -37.10 -26.80 -15.65
CA ARG A 126 -37.29 -28.11 -16.28
C ARG A 126 -36.09 -29.00 -16.00
N ARG A 127 -36.42 -30.16 -15.39
CA ARG A 127 -35.70 -31.44 -15.36
C ARG A 127 -34.56 -31.59 -14.36
N SER A 128 -34.86 -32.28 -13.27
CA SER A 128 -33.95 -33.27 -12.68
C SER A 128 -34.68 -34.61 -12.59
N VAL A 129 -34.60 -35.40 -13.67
CA VAL A 129 -35.08 -36.79 -13.66
C VAL A 129 -34.13 -37.59 -12.76
N LYS A 130 -34.70 -38.04 -11.65
CA LYS A 130 -34.22 -39.07 -10.72
C LYS A 130 -33.76 -40.31 -11.49
N ARG A 131 -32.45 -40.50 -11.66
CA ARG A 131 -31.90 -41.81 -12.05
C ARG A 131 -31.53 -42.60 -10.80
N LYS A 132 -32.42 -43.54 -10.51
CA LYS A 132 -32.37 -44.57 -9.47
C LYS A 132 -31.40 -45.68 -9.93
N ARG A 133 -30.56 -46.12 -8.97
CA ARG A 133 -29.77 -47.39 -8.87
C ARG A 133 -29.83 -48.39 -10.04
N GLN A 134 -28.66 -48.95 -10.38
CA GLN A 134 -28.51 -50.42 -10.42
C GLN A 134 -27.04 -50.84 -10.39
N ALA A 135 -26.79 -51.92 -9.63
CA ALA A 135 -25.54 -52.67 -9.53
C ALA A 135 -25.19 -53.35 -10.87
N PRO A 136 -24.00 -53.95 -10.97
CA PRO A 136 -24.01 -55.40 -11.10
C PRO A 136 -23.02 -56.11 -10.17
N LYS A 137 -23.43 -57.32 -9.80
CA LYS A 137 -22.62 -58.39 -9.20
C LYS A 137 -21.93 -59.19 -10.32
N GLU A 138 -20.81 -59.80 -9.94
CA GLU A 138 -20.26 -61.09 -10.40
C GLU A 138 -19.70 -61.23 -11.83
N THR A 139 -18.40 -61.61 -11.90
CA THR A 139 -17.83 -62.87 -12.46
C THR A 139 -16.36 -62.57 -12.84
N ALA A 140 -15.38 -63.16 -12.13
CA ALA A 140 -14.70 -64.43 -12.40
C ALA A 140 -13.43 -64.28 -13.29
N SER A 141 -12.29 -64.76 -12.76
CA SER A 141 -11.13 -65.34 -13.48
C SER A 141 -10.28 -64.32 -14.31
N VAL A 142 -8.94 -64.28 -14.36
CA VAL A 142 -7.87 -65.30 -14.43
C VAL A 142 -6.49 -64.58 -14.31
N LYS A 143 -5.41 -65.37 -14.13
CA LYS A 143 -3.95 -65.11 -14.23
C LYS A 143 -3.23 -64.64 -12.95
N SER A 144 -2.46 -65.47 -12.24
CA SER A 144 -1.27 -66.30 -12.60
C SER A 144 0.01 -65.47 -12.81
N GLU A 145 1.05 -65.90 -12.08
CA GLU A 145 2.51 -65.58 -12.21
C GLU A 145 2.93 -64.15 -11.79
N SER A 146 3.91 -63.93 -10.92
CA SER A 146 5.00 -64.77 -10.42
C SER A 146 5.54 -64.25 -9.08
#